data_AF-A0A960Y594-F1
#
_entry.id   AF-A0A960Y594-F1
#
_cell.length_a   1.000
_cell.length_b   1.000
_cell.length_c   1.000
_cell.angle_alpha   90.00
_cell.angle_beta   90.00
_cell.angle_gamma   90.00
#
_symmetry.space_group_name_H-M   'P 1'
#
loop_
_entity.id
_entity.type
_entity.pdbx_description
1 polymer ?
#
loop_
_entity_poly.entity_id
_entity_poly.type
_entity_poly.pdbx_seq_one_letter_code
_entity_poly.pdbx_strand_id
1 'polypeptide(L)'
;MMRRFHIRHLPLGALLAALALGILAGDVLAATSAPEPIVIGLSDEEVAVHGDIRALLDPESALSVHAILAADDSLDWFPVATDVPRFGYSSATVWLHFRVLNNNPIEDLVFSLDQSVIDEMEYVQVADGRIVDHKLLGDAFPYAHRPISSLDLSLAAEFPSGWPQDVYLRLKSKSSIQAPMTLWTKARFYQRSITDAMVNGLVYGMILAIVAYGLVVFATLRDPNYLAFAGYTLVFMTVPFSLQGYSYKFLWPGSPWLQDHAFLIILPVLSVVSIVFARRVLDYPHHMHRVDRIIKVYALVKLVTIAPLLHFHYSSGIRYSMVTALADELFILGSGIYIWFKYRHRPAAYFSLAWVAFLVGTTSLVLNRFGLVPRSLYTEIGPALGIMSQALVMALGLSESVRQSRAAALNAEQALVKHRRESGRKLKIEVQRRTAELQQVMRQLARMNEEFEEANRLDGLTRVFNRSAFDDRLMREFQRASRSGSELTVIMIDIDHFKRFNDDHGHLVGDQCLVEVARTIDRTARRTDDFTARYGGEEFAVILVNTPHENALKVAERIRQAVERLDFRVDGLRVPVTVSLGACTVRPGAKDNPEAVVAEADAALYRAKHAGRNQVMSADAPAPIAV
;
A
#
# COMPACT_ATOMS: atom_id res chain seq x y z
N MET A 1 -22.76 -53.59 6.19
CA MET A 1 -21.45 -53.58 5.49
C MET A 1 -20.71 -52.30 5.87
N MET A 2 -20.05 -52.32 7.04
CA MET A 2 -19.25 -51.23 7.61
C MET A 2 -17.87 -51.82 7.89
N ARG A 3 -16.80 -51.30 7.26
CA ARG A 3 -15.42 -51.62 7.63
C ARG A 3 -14.78 -50.40 8.28
N ARG A 4 -14.69 -50.44 9.61
CA ARG A 4 -13.84 -49.58 10.44
C ARG A 4 -12.39 -50.01 10.21
N PHE A 5 -11.55 -49.14 9.67
CA PHE A 5 -10.10 -49.31 9.71
C PHE A 5 -9.59 -48.81 11.07
N HIS A 6 -9.17 -49.75 11.93
CA HIS A 6 -8.39 -49.45 13.12
C HIS A 6 -6.94 -49.20 12.71
N ILE A 7 -6.51 -47.94 12.78
CA ILE A 7 -5.09 -47.58 12.77
C ILE A 7 -4.56 -47.91 14.17
N ARG A 8 -3.84 -49.04 14.28
CA ARG A 8 -3.07 -49.37 15.48
C ARG A 8 -1.98 -48.32 15.67
N HIS A 9 -1.93 -47.74 16.86
CA HIS A 9 -0.83 -46.89 17.33
C HIS A 9 0.49 -47.64 17.18
N LEU A 10 1.33 -47.24 16.21
CA LEU A 10 2.76 -47.54 16.24
C LEU A 10 3.36 -46.74 17.41
N PRO A 11 4.02 -47.38 18.39
CA PRO A 11 4.61 -46.65 19.49
C PRO A 11 5.90 -46.00 18.99
N LEU A 12 5.80 -44.75 18.53
CA LEU A 12 6.96 -43.90 18.21
C LEU A 12 7.93 -43.81 19.42
N GLY A 13 7.39 -43.96 20.64
CA GLY A 13 8.15 -44.05 21.88
C GLY A 13 9.01 -45.32 22.02
N ALA A 14 8.65 -46.43 21.37
CA ALA A 14 9.47 -47.65 21.39
C ALA A 14 10.66 -47.56 20.41
N LEU A 15 10.52 -46.81 19.32
CA LEU A 15 11.64 -46.52 18.40
C LEU A 15 12.66 -45.58 19.04
N LEU A 16 12.20 -44.60 19.82
CA LEU A 16 13.06 -43.69 20.60
C LEU A 16 13.71 -44.39 21.80
N ALA A 17 13.03 -45.36 22.44
CA ALA A 17 13.61 -46.19 23.50
C ALA A 17 14.62 -47.22 22.96
N ALA A 18 14.40 -47.78 21.77
CA ALA A 18 15.36 -48.66 21.11
C ALA A 18 16.63 -47.91 20.67
N LEU A 19 16.52 -46.63 20.31
CA LEU A 19 17.66 -45.74 20.03
C LEU A 19 18.46 -45.35 21.28
N ALA A 20 17.81 -45.33 22.45
CA ALA A 20 18.49 -45.08 23.74
C ALA A 20 19.19 -46.34 24.29
N LEU A 21 18.76 -47.55 23.90
CA LEU A 21 19.34 -48.83 24.33
C LEU A 21 20.39 -49.40 23.38
N GLY A 22 20.43 -48.96 22.12
CA GLY A 22 21.41 -49.42 21.12
C GLY A 22 22.83 -48.86 21.27
N ILE A 23 23.09 -48.00 22.27
CA ILE A 23 24.38 -47.29 22.46
C ILE A 23 25.29 -48.00 23.48
N LEU A 24 24.84 -49.09 24.14
CA LEU A 24 25.60 -49.74 25.22
C LEU A 24 26.02 -51.20 24.95
N ALA A 25 25.92 -51.69 23.71
CA ALA A 25 26.29 -53.07 23.39
C ALA A 25 27.25 -53.12 22.19
N GLY A 26 28.48 -52.66 22.41
CA GLY A 26 29.64 -53.10 21.64
C GLY A 26 30.45 -54.04 22.51
N ASP A 27 30.66 -55.28 22.06
CA ASP A 27 31.38 -56.32 22.79
C ASP A 27 32.77 -55.80 23.23
N VAL A 28 32.99 -55.73 24.55
CA VAL A 28 34.27 -55.38 25.17
C VAL A 28 35.16 -56.62 25.15
N LEU A 29 36.01 -56.72 24.14
CA LEU A 29 37.21 -57.57 24.20
C LEU A 29 38.36 -56.70 24.70
N ALA A 30 38.85 -56.99 25.90
CA ALA A 30 40.05 -56.36 26.45
C ALA A 30 41.26 -56.71 25.57
N ALA A 31 41.74 -55.73 24.80
CA ALA A 31 42.99 -55.86 24.06
C ALA A 31 44.16 -55.51 24.99
N THR A 32 44.96 -56.50 25.37
CA THR A 32 46.09 -56.37 26.31
C THR A 32 47.40 -55.92 25.65
N SER A 33 47.46 -55.68 24.33
CA SER A 33 48.67 -55.26 23.63
C SER A 33 48.66 -53.76 23.29
N ALA A 34 49.72 -53.05 23.65
CA ALA A 34 49.88 -51.61 23.39
C ALA A 34 49.52 -51.22 21.94
N PRO A 35 48.93 -50.04 21.71
CA PRO A 35 48.42 -49.67 20.39
C PRO A 35 49.54 -49.67 19.35
N GLU A 36 49.26 -50.18 18.13
CA GLU A 36 50.21 -50.05 17.04
C GLU A 36 50.38 -48.56 16.67
N PRO A 37 51.60 -48.13 16.30
CA PRO A 37 51.83 -46.74 15.98
C PRO A 37 51.16 -46.37 14.66
N ILE A 38 50.40 -45.28 14.68
CA ILE A 38 49.89 -44.61 13.48
C ILE A 38 51.10 -44.06 12.72
N VAL A 39 51.35 -44.60 11.53
CA VAL A 39 52.54 -44.29 10.74
C VAL A 39 52.26 -43.09 9.83
N ILE A 40 53.08 -42.05 9.93
CA ILE A 40 53.10 -40.94 8.97
C ILE A 40 54.12 -41.29 7.88
N GLY A 41 53.66 -41.54 6.67
CA GLY A 41 54.50 -41.86 5.52
C GLY A 41 55.31 -40.69 4.98
N LEU A 42 56.29 -40.99 4.13
CA LEU A 42 57.23 -40.03 3.54
C LEU A 42 56.56 -38.92 2.70
N SER A 43 55.37 -39.20 2.14
CA SER A 43 54.62 -38.29 1.27
C SER A 43 53.28 -37.87 1.85
N ASP A 44 52.98 -38.23 3.08
CA ASP A 44 51.66 -37.99 3.65
C ASP A 44 51.53 -36.53 4.07
N GLU A 45 50.56 -35.84 3.46
CA GLU A 45 50.23 -34.45 3.80
C GLU A 45 49.09 -34.34 4.83
N GLU A 46 48.34 -35.42 5.02
CA GLU A 46 47.16 -35.58 5.87
C GLU A 46 47.09 -37.04 6.34
N VAL A 47 47.05 -37.26 7.65
CA VAL A 47 46.93 -38.58 8.27
C VAL A 47 45.81 -38.53 9.31
N ALA A 48 44.71 -39.23 9.03
CA ALA A 48 43.62 -39.37 9.99
C ALA A 48 44.06 -40.28 11.16
N VAL A 49 43.82 -39.84 12.38
CA VAL A 49 44.15 -40.58 13.60
C VAL A 49 42.96 -41.46 13.94
N HIS A 50 42.97 -42.70 13.46
CA HIS A 50 41.93 -43.71 13.71
C HIS A 50 42.50 -45.14 13.77
N GLY A 51 41.71 -46.12 14.22
CA GLY A 51 42.13 -47.52 14.34
C GLY A 51 42.59 -47.87 15.75
N ASP A 52 43.90 -47.82 15.99
CA ASP A 52 44.52 -48.23 17.27
C ASP A 52 44.51 -47.13 18.34
N ILE A 53 43.31 -46.62 18.63
CA ILE A 53 43.07 -45.68 19.72
C ILE A 53 42.51 -46.44 20.91
N ARG A 54 43.06 -46.19 22.09
CA ARG A 54 42.52 -46.65 23.37
C ARG A 54 41.81 -45.49 24.07
N ALA A 55 40.68 -45.78 24.70
CA ALA A 55 39.94 -44.83 25.51
C ALA A 55 39.86 -45.30 26.96
N LEU A 56 39.88 -44.35 27.89
CA LEU A 56 39.66 -44.54 29.31
C LEU A 56 38.62 -43.51 29.77
N LEU A 57 37.59 -43.97 30.46
CA LEU A 57 36.57 -43.09 31.05
C LEU A 57 36.94 -42.77 32.50
N ASP A 58 36.98 -41.48 32.82
CA ASP A 58 37.22 -40.94 34.16
C ASP A 58 35.99 -40.16 34.63
N PRO A 59 34.99 -40.83 35.24
CA PRO A 59 33.74 -40.18 35.68
C PRO A 59 33.96 -39.10 36.75
N GLU A 60 34.98 -39.25 37.59
CA GLU A 60 35.28 -38.32 38.69
C GLU A 60 36.21 -37.19 38.26
N SER A 61 36.78 -37.26 37.06
CA SER A 61 37.80 -36.31 36.56
C SER A 61 38.99 -36.17 37.51
N ALA A 62 39.37 -37.26 38.16
CA ALA A 62 40.40 -37.30 39.20
C ALA A 62 41.79 -37.70 38.64
N LEU A 63 41.85 -38.28 37.44
CA LEU A 63 43.09 -38.74 36.83
C LEU A 63 43.84 -37.57 36.19
N SER A 64 45.14 -37.48 36.48
CA SER A 64 46.08 -36.62 35.77
C SER A 64 46.98 -37.45 34.88
N VAL A 65 47.61 -36.84 33.87
CA VAL A 65 48.55 -37.56 33.01
C VAL A 65 49.69 -38.22 33.79
N HIS A 66 50.16 -37.59 34.87
CA HIS A 66 51.19 -38.15 35.75
C HIS A 66 50.70 -39.42 36.47
N ALA A 67 49.43 -39.45 36.89
CA ALA A 67 48.82 -40.62 37.50
C ALA A 67 48.65 -41.75 36.47
N ILE A 68 48.30 -41.42 35.22
CA ILE A 68 48.19 -42.39 34.13
C ILE A 68 49.54 -43.01 33.81
N LEU A 69 50.59 -42.19 33.66
CA LEU A 69 51.96 -42.68 33.40
C LEU A 69 52.52 -43.52 34.54
N ALA A 70 52.09 -43.28 35.79
CA ALA A 70 52.50 -44.05 36.95
C ALA A 70 51.70 -45.36 37.14
N ALA A 71 50.52 -45.47 36.53
CA ALA A 71 49.60 -46.61 36.69
C ALA A 71 49.93 -47.82 35.80
N ASP A 72 50.96 -47.70 34.94
CA ASP A 72 51.47 -48.71 33.99
C ASP A 72 50.33 -49.28 33.11
N ASP A 73 49.74 -50.42 33.48
CA ASP A 73 48.61 -51.08 32.78
C ASP A 73 47.40 -51.38 33.70
N SER A 74 47.36 -50.85 34.93
CA SER A 74 46.28 -51.13 35.89
C SER A 74 44.94 -50.43 35.60
N LEU A 75 44.91 -49.56 34.57
CA LEU A 75 43.74 -48.78 34.18
C LEU A 75 42.93 -49.51 33.10
N ASP A 76 41.60 -49.44 33.21
CA ASP A 76 40.65 -50.09 32.29
C ASP A 76 40.56 -49.37 30.94
N TRP A 77 41.59 -49.51 30.11
CA TRP A 77 41.60 -49.03 28.73
C TRP A 77 40.78 -49.96 27.83
N PHE A 78 39.93 -49.40 26.97
CA PHE A 78 39.19 -50.14 25.94
C PHE A 78 39.51 -49.62 24.54
N PRO A 79 39.56 -50.49 23.52
CA PRO A 79 39.82 -50.08 22.14
C PRO A 79 38.63 -49.30 21.56
N VAL A 80 38.92 -48.29 20.74
CA VAL A 80 37.91 -47.52 20.00
C VAL A 80 37.80 -48.08 18.59
N ALA A 81 36.84 -48.97 18.37
CA ALA A 81 36.66 -49.70 17.11
C ALA A 81 36.08 -48.87 15.93
N THR A 82 35.93 -47.55 16.08
CA THR A 82 35.29 -46.67 15.09
C THR A 82 36.26 -45.63 14.56
N ASP A 83 36.18 -45.32 13.26
CA ASP A 83 37.02 -44.31 12.58
C ASP A 83 37.02 -42.92 13.25
N VAL A 84 35.95 -42.60 13.98
CA VAL A 84 35.86 -41.38 14.79
C VAL A 84 35.38 -41.78 16.18
N PRO A 85 36.17 -41.56 17.25
CA PRO A 85 35.71 -41.75 18.62
C PRO A 85 34.48 -40.91 18.93
N ARG A 86 33.39 -41.56 19.33
CA ARG A 86 32.09 -40.91 19.66
C ARG A 86 31.67 -41.29 21.07
N PHE A 87 31.66 -40.32 21.97
CA PHE A 87 31.25 -40.52 23.37
C PHE A 87 29.91 -39.84 23.69
N GLY A 88 29.39 -39.02 22.78
CA GLY A 88 28.10 -38.35 22.94
C GLY A 88 28.10 -37.39 24.13
N TYR A 89 26.93 -37.18 24.73
CA TYR A 89 26.80 -36.36 25.95
C TYR A 89 27.16 -37.20 27.18
N SER A 90 28.38 -37.04 27.69
CA SER A 90 28.86 -37.67 28.92
C SER A 90 29.34 -36.60 29.91
N SER A 91 29.17 -36.85 31.22
CA SER A 91 29.80 -36.05 32.26
C SER A 91 31.19 -36.56 32.63
N ALA A 92 31.58 -37.74 32.13
CA ALA A 92 32.89 -38.31 32.37
C ALA A 92 33.95 -37.61 31.52
N THR A 93 35.12 -37.39 32.11
CA THR A 93 36.31 -37.01 31.35
C THR A 93 36.78 -38.22 30.54
N VAL A 94 37.12 -38.00 29.27
CA VAL A 94 37.57 -39.06 28.37
C VAL A 94 39.05 -38.88 28.11
N TRP A 95 39.84 -39.92 28.39
CA TRP A 95 41.24 -39.99 28.00
C TRP A 95 41.37 -40.85 26.75
N LEU A 96 42.06 -40.33 25.74
CA LEU A 96 42.44 -41.07 24.54
C LEU A 96 43.94 -41.27 24.51
N HIS A 97 44.38 -42.46 24.14
CA HIS A 97 45.79 -42.82 24.00
C HIS A 97 46.01 -43.45 22.62
N PHE A 98 47.01 -42.93 21.91
CA PHE A 98 47.46 -43.45 20.62
C PHE A 98 48.96 -43.19 20.45
N ARG A 99 49.58 -43.95 19.55
CA ARG A 99 51.01 -43.81 19.22
C ARG A 99 51.18 -43.28 17.82
N VAL A 100 52.20 -42.45 17.62
CA VAL A 100 52.53 -41.87 16.32
C VAL A 100 53.97 -42.21 15.99
N LEU A 101 54.21 -42.78 14.82
CA LEU A 101 55.54 -42.98 14.25
C LEU A 101 55.69 -42.07 13.03
N ASN A 102 56.52 -41.04 13.13
CA ASN A 102 56.78 -40.16 12.00
C ASN A 102 57.91 -40.71 11.12
N ASN A 103 57.60 -41.16 9.91
CA ASN A 103 58.61 -41.48 8.89
C ASN A 103 58.78 -40.34 7.87
N ASN A 104 58.02 -39.25 8.00
CA ASN A 104 58.13 -38.08 7.15
C ASN A 104 59.36 -37.24 7.58
N PRO A 105 60.15 -36.70 6.63
CA PRO A 105 61.24 -35.76 6.94
C PRO A 105 60.73 -34.41 7.48
N ILE A 106 59.43 -34.10 7.35
CA ILE A 106 58.82 -32.90 7.89
C ILE A 106 58.45 -33.14 9.36
N GLU A 107 59.06 -32.35 10.25
CA GLU A 107 58.79 -32.39 11.69
C GLU A 107 57.71 -31.38 12.13
N ASP A 108 57.45 -30.35 11.31
CA ASP A 108 56.44 -29.30 11.54
C ASP A 108 55.02 -29.77 11.15
N LEU A 109 54.41 -30.57 12.02
CA LEU A 109 53.03 -31.04 11.86
C LEU A 109 52.04 -30.19 12.66
N VAL A 110 50.78 -30.25 12.25
CA VAL A 110 49.65 -29.64 12.97
C VAL A 110 48.71 -30.76 13.38
N PHE A 111 48.55 -30.95 14.68
CA PHE A 111 47.48 -31.78 15.22
C PHE A 111 46.20 -30.96 15.24
N SER A 112 45.13 -31.50 14.67
CA SER A 112 43.80 -30.90 14.69
C SER A 112 42.79 -31.88 15.29
N LEU A 113 42.06 -31.40 16.28
CA LEU A 113 40.79 -31.96 16.70
C LEU A 113 39.69 -31.15 16.00
N ASP A 114 39.03 -31.74 15.00
CA ASP A 114 38.05 -31.06 14.15
C ASP A 114 36.69 -30.88 14.85
N GLN A 115 36.74 -30.28 16.03
CA GLN A 115 35.63 -29.86 16.83
C GLN A 115 35.98 -28.53 17.51
N SER A 116 35.09 -27.55 17.34
CA SER A 116 35.31 -26.19 17.85
C SER A 116 34.77 -25.98 19.28
N VAL A 117 33.86 -26.85 19.72
CA VAL A 117 33.11 -26.75 20.99
C VAL A 117 33.49 -27.94 21.90
N ILE A 118 34.60 -27.80 22.61
CA ILE A 118 35.06 -28.69 23.70
C ILE A 118 35.60 -27.80 24.80
N ASP A 119 35.06 -27.94 26.02
CA ASP A 119 35.35 -27.08 27.17
C ASP A 119 36.85 -27.11 27.50
N GLU A 120 37.41 -28.31 27.66
CA GLU A 120 38.82 -28.52 27.96
C GLU A 120 39.40 -29.69 27.13
N MET A 121 40.55 -29.45 26.51
CA MET A 121 41.38 -30.38 25.76
C MET A 121 42.81 -30.29 26.28
N GLU A 122 43.29 -31.34 26.95
CA GLU A 122 44.68 -31.48 27.39
C GLU A 122 45.41 -32.40 26.41
N TYR A 123 46.40 -31.86 25.69
CA TYR A 123 47.27 -32.61 24.81
C TYR A 123 48.60 -32.84 25.51
N VAL A 124 49.00 -34.10 25.68
CA VAL A 124 50.27 -34.48 26.28
C VAL A 124 50.99 -35.46 25.38
N GLN A 125 52.21 -35.09 24.99
CA GLN A 125 53.11 -35.92 24.20
C GLN A 125 54.21 -36.48 25.09
N VAL A 126 54.46 -37.78 24.99
CA VAL A 126 55.39 -38.51 25.83
C VAL A 126 56.39 -39.25 24.95
N ALA A 127 57.67 -39.03 25.22
CA ALA A 127 58.78 -39.74 24.59
C ALA A 127 59.68 -40.33 25.67
N ASP A 128 59.97 -41.63 25.57
CA ASP A 128 60.81 -42.37 26.54
C ASP A 128 60.36 -42.17 28.00
N GLY A 129 59.04 -42.24 28.23
CA GLY A 129 58.43 -42.09 29.56
C GLY A 129 58.47 -40.66 30.14
N ARG A 130 58.93 -39.65 29.38
CA ARG A 130 58.95 -38.24 29.79
C ARG A 130 58.01 -37.41 28.95
N ILE A 131 57.31 -36.48 29.59
CA ILE A 131 56.46 -35.50 28.92
C ILE A 131 57.36 -34.53 28.14
N VAL A 132 57.20 -34.48 26.81
CA VAL A 132 57.98 -33.61 25.91
C VAL A 132 57.19 -32.40 25.43
N ASP A 133 55.87 -32.52 25.34
CA ASP A 133 54.98 -31.40 25.04
C ASP A 133 53.69 -31.53 25.87
N HIS A 134 53.16 -30.40 26.32
CA HIS A 134 51.94 -30.34 27.11
C HIS A 134 51.21 -29.02 26.83
N LYS A 135 50.01 -29.12 26.25
CA LYS A 135 49.17 -27.98 25.86
C LYS A 135 47.75 -28.15 26.37
N LEU A 136 47.17 -27.05 26.86
CA LEU A 136 45.79 -27.00 27.31
C LEU A 136 44.99 -26.02 26.45
N LEU A 137 43.93 -26.52 25.82
CA LEU A 137 43.07 -25.79 24.89
C LEU A 137 41.60 -26.02 25.26
N GLY A 138 40.70 -25.31 24.60
CA GLY A 138 39.26 -25.50 24.77
C GLY A 138 38.50 -24.19 24.69
N ASP A 139 37.19 -24.24 24.77
CA ASP A 139 36.32 -23.07 24.76
C ASP A 139 35.93 -22.55 26.17
N ALA A 140 36.36 -23.25 27.23
CA ALA A 140 36.36 -22.72 28.60
C ALA A 140 37.40 -21.59 28.80
N PHE A 141 38.36 -21.45 27.88
CA PHE A 141 39.38 -20.40 27.88
C PHE A 141 39.10 -19.36 26.79
N PRO A 142 39.46 -18.07 26.98
CA PRO A 142 39.32 -17.03 25.95
C PRO A 142 39.89 -17.49 24.60
N TYR A 143 39.26 -17.12 23.48
CA TYR A 143 39.63 -17.61 22.15
C TYR A 143 41.11 -17.35 21.81
N ALA A 144 41.67 -16.24 22.31
CA ALA A 144 43.09 -15.89 22.14
C ALA A 144 44.09 -16.87 22.80
N HIS A 145 43.61 -17.76 23.69
CA HIS A 145 44.43 -18.82 24.30
C HIS A 145 44.78 -19.94 23.31
N ARG A 146 44.08 -20.01 22.15
CA ARG A 146 44.37 -21.02 21.13
C ARG A 146 45.73 -20.76 20.46
N PRO A 147 46.65 -21.75 20.42
CA PRO A 147 47.97 -21.58 19.82
C PRO A 147 47.92 -21.25 18.32
N ILE A 148 46.96 -21.85 17.61
CA ILE A 148 46.65 -21.56 16.22
C ILE A 148 45.27 -20.93 16.18
N SER A 149 45.13 -19.79 15.48
CA SER A 149 43.85 -19.07 15.34
C SER A 149 42.89 -19.75 14.33
N SER A 150 42.72 -21.07 14.43
CA SER A 150 41.78 -21.90 13.68
C SER A 150 40.42 -22.03 14.40
N LEU A 151 39.38 -22.41 13.65
CA LEU A 151 38.05 -22.69 14.21
C LEU A 151 38.04 -24.01 14.98
N ASP A 152 38.78 -24.99 14.49
CA ASP A 152 39.04 -26.26 15.15
C ASP A 152 40.06 -26.08 16.28
N LEU A 153 40.16 -27.08 17.16
CA LEU A 153 41.16 -27.09 18.22
C LEU A 153 42.45 -27.67 17.66
N SER A 154 43.34 -26.77 17.22
CA SER A 154 44.57 -27.15 16.53
C SER A 154 45.82 -26.61 17.22
N LEU A 155 46.89 -27.38 17.18
CA LEU A 155 48.19 -27.06 17.76
C LEU A 155 49.32 -27.54 16.86
N ALA A 156 50.47 -26.86 16.93
CA ALA A 156 51.70 -27.39 16.33
C ALA A 156 52.15 -28.61 17.14
N ALA A 157 52.45 -29.71 16.46
CA ALA A 157 52.94 -30.95 17.06
C ALA A 157 54.24 -31.36 16.37
N GLU A 158 55.30 -31.57 17.14
CA GLU A 158 56.62 -31.92 16.62
C GLU A 158 56.86 -33.41 16.88
N PHE A 159 56.91 -34.21 15.81
CA PHE A 159 57.21 -35.63 15.90
C PHE A 159 58.57 -35.90 15.23
N PRO A 160 59.64 -36.16 16.00
CA PRO A 160 60.94 -36.51 15.43
C PRO A 160 60.85 -37.77 14.56
N SER A 161 61.62 -37.80 13.47
CA SER A 161 61.57 -38.91 12.54
C SER A 161 62.16 -40.20 13.14
N GLY A 162 61.49 -41.33 12.90
CA GLY A 162 62.02 -42.68 13.14
C GLY A 162 61.80 -43.26 14.55
N TRP A 163 61.15 -42.54 15.48
CA TRP A 163 60.85 -43.05 16.81
C TRP A 163 59.36 -42.89 17.14
N PRO A 164 58.68 -43.94 17.64
CA PRO A 164 57.28 -43.84 18.04
C PRO A 164 57.16 -43.00 19.33
N GLN A 165 56.16 -42.13 19.37
CA GLN A 165 55.83 -41.32 20.54
C GLN A 165 54.38 -41.55 20.97
N ASP A 166 54.15 -41.58 22.28
CA ASP A 166 52.84 -41.74 22.88
C ASP A 166 52.15 -40.38 23.01
N VAL A 167 50.87 -40.32 22.66
CA VAL A 167 50.03 -39.12 22.80
C VAL A 167 48.85 -39.46 23.68
N TYR A 168 48.67 -38.66 24.73
CA TYR A 168 47.51 -38.70 25.62
C TYR A 168 46.68 -37.44 25.41
N LEU A 169 45.39 -37.63 25.17
CA LEU A 169 44.44 -36.56 24.96
C LEU A 169 43.32 -36.64 25.99
N ARG A 170 43.24 -35.65 26.89
CA ARG A 170 42.12 -35.51 27.83
C ARG A 170 41.06 -34.62 27.22
N LEU A 171 39.84 -35.12 27.11
CA LEU A 171 38.68 -34.40 26.63
C LEU A 171 37.64 -34.30 27.75
N LYS A 172 37.27 -33.08 28.11
CA LYS A 172 36.21 -32.80 29.07
C LYS A 172 35.30 -31.73 28.49
N SER A 173 34.02 -32.04 28.39
CA SER A 173 33.02 -31.08 27.94
C SER A 173 31.66 -31.38 28.53
N LYS A 174 30.86 -30.34 28.76
CA LYS A 174 29.44 -30.48 29.11
C LYS A 174 28.56 -30.75 27.88
N SER A 175 29.13 -30.69 26.68
CA SER A 175 28.49 -30.92 25.38
C SER A 175 28.74 -32.36 24.86
N SER A 176 28.38 -32.63 23.61
CA SER A 176 28.67 -33.91 22.95
C SER A 176 30.15 -33.99 22.58
N ILE A 177 30.84 -35.05 23.02
CA ILE A 177 32.24 -35.31 22.70
C ILE A 177 32.33 -36.22 21.47
N GLN A 178 32.91 -35.68 20.41
CA GLN A 178 33.39 -36.43 19.25
C GLN A 178 34.85 -36.05 19.03
N ALA A 179 35.70 -37.02 18.68
CA ALA A 179 37.13 -36.75 18.52
C ALA A 179 37.66 -37.09 17.12
N PRO A 180 37.15 -36.45 16.05
CA PRO A 180 37.80 -36.54 14.75
C PRO A 180 39.17 -35.87 14.85
N MET A 181 40.23 -36.67 14.82
CA MET A 181 41.60 -36.23 15.01
C MET A 181 42.37 -36.47 13.71
N THR A 182 43.14 -35.47 13.30
CA THR A 182 43.94 -35.55 12.07
C THR A 182 45.28 -34.84 12.28
N LEU A 183 46.34 -35.45 11.76
CA LEU A 183 47.66 -34.87 11.66
C LEU A 183 47.84 -34.31 10.25
N TRP A 184 48.24 -33.06 10.16
CA TRP A 184 48.39 -32.33 8.91
C TRP A 184 49.81 -31.83 8.75
N THR A 185 50.31 -31.80 7.53
CA THR A 185 51.41 -30.88 7.22
C THR A 185 50.90 -29.44 7.35
N LYS A 186 51.75 -28.54 7.83
CA LYS A 186 51.39 -27.12 8.01
C LYS A 186 50.80 -26.49 6.74
N ALA A 187 51.37 -26.79 5.57
CA ALA A 187 50.89 -26.28 4.29
C ALA A 187 49.47 -26.77 3.97
N ARG A 188 49.22 -28.08 4.10
CA ARG A 188 47.91 -28.68 3.83
C ARG A 188 46.84 -28.20 4.79
N PHE A 189 47.18 -28.04 6.08
CA PHE A 189 46.29 -27.49 7.09
C PHE A 189 45.78 -26.09 6.72
N TYR A 190 46.68 -25.16 6.37
CA TYR A 190 46.27 -23.81 5.98
C TYR A 190 45.48 -23.79 4.66
N GLN A 191 45.84 -24.62 3.69
CA GLN A 191 45.07 -24.76 2.44
C GLN A 191 43.64 -25.25 2.70
N ARG A 192 43.48 -26.26 3.58
CA ARG A 192 42.19 -26.77 4.01
C ARG A 192 41.38 -25.71 4.75
N SER A 193 42.01 -25.01 5.70
CA SER A 193 41.37 -23.93 6.47
C SER A 193 40.86 -22.80 5.58
N ILE A 194 41.64 -22.38 4.58
CA ILE A 194 41.24 -21.38 3.59
C ILE A 194 40.05 -21.88 2.76
N THR A 195 40.10 -23.13 2.30
CA THR A 195 39.02 -23.73 1.50
C THR A 195 37.71 -23.77 2.30
N ASP A 196 37.76 -24.21 3.56
CA ASP A 196 36.59 -24.27 4.44
C ASP A 196 36.05 -22.89 4.78
N ALA A 197 36.93 -21.90 4.96
CA ALA A 197 36.54 -20.50 5.14
C ALA A 197 35.85 -19.93 3.90
N MET A 198 36.33 -20.26 2.68
CA MET A 198 35.71 -19.84 1.43
C MET A 198 34.31 -20.45 1.24
N VAL A 199 34.17 -21.76 1.48
CA VAL A 199 32.88 -22.46 1.36
C VAL A 199 31.88 -21.90 2.37
N ASN A 200 32.25 -21.79 3.64
CA ASN A 200 31.38 -21.23 4.66
C ASN A 200 31.08 -19.74 4.42
N GLY A 201 32.07 -18.98 3.97
CA GLY A 201 31.90 -17.56 3.59
C GLY A 201 30.86 -17.38 2.49
N LEU A 202 30.87 -18.25 1.47
CA LEU A 202 29.84 -18.27 0.42
C LEU A 202 28.46 -18.61 0.99
N VAL A 203 28.37 -19.65 1.82
CA VAL A 203 27.11 -20.10 2.44
C VAL A 203 26.49 -19.01 3.31
N TYR A 204 27.24 -18.45 4.27
CA TYR A 204 26.73 -17.39 5.14
C TYR A 204 26.50 -16.08 4.39
N GLY A 205 27.30 -15.78 3.36
CA GLY A 205 27.08 -14.65 2.46
C GLY A 205 25.75 -14.74 1.70
N MET A 206 25.40 -15.93 1.18
CA MET A 206 24.10 -16.16 0.54
C MET A 206 22.94 -16.01 1.53
N ILE A 207 23.09 -16.52 2.76
CA ILE A 207 22.05 -16.35 3.80
C ILE A 207 21.87 -14.87 4.15
N LEU A 208 22.95 -14.11 4.32
CA LEU A 208 22.87 -12.66 4.55
C LEU A 208 22.24 -11.91 3.38
N ALA A 209 22.53 -12.31 2.14
CA ALA A 209 21.89 -11.76 0.95
C ALA A 209 20.37 -12.04 0.94
N ILE A 210 19.95 -13.23 1.36
CA ILE A 210 18.53 -13.60 1.54
C ILE A 210 17.87 -12.72 2.61
N VAL A 211 18.54 -12.48 3.75
CA VAL A 211 18.05 -11.59 4.81
C VAL A 211 17.90 -10.16 4.28
N ALA A 212 18.92 -9.64 3.59
CA ALA A 212 18.90 -8.31 3.00
C ALA A 212 17.78 -8.17 1.95
N TYR A 213 17.61 -9.17 1.09
CA TYR A 213 16.49 -9.24 0.15
C TYR A 213 15.14 -9.18 0.89
N GLY A 214 14.96 -9.97 1.94
CA GLY A 214 13.76 -9.94 2.78
C GLY A 214 13.48 -8.55 3.36
N LEU A 215 14.52 -7.85 3.85
CA LEU A 215 14.39 -6.49 4.38
C LEU A 215 14.07 -5.44 3.31
N VAL A 216 14.67 -5.53 2.12
CA VAL A 216 14.36 -4.64 0.99
C VAL A 216 12.91 -4.82 0.54
N VAL A 217 12.45 -6.08 0.43
CA VAL A 217 11.07 -6.35 0.07
C VAL A 217 10.11 -5.90 1.17
N PHE A 218 10.47 -6.04 2.45
CA PHE A 218 9.73 -5.44 3.55
C PHE A 218 9.64 -3.91 3.44
N ALA A 219 10.75 -3.23 3.12
CA ALA A 219 10.77 -1.77 3.01
C ALA A 219 9.86 -1.26 1.88
N THR A 220 9.76 -2.01 0.78
CA THR A 220 8.95 -1.67 -0.39
C THR A 220 7.47 -2.06 -0.24
N LEU A 221 7.17 -3.27 0.23
CA LEU A 221 5.80 -3.79 0.32
C LEU A 221 5.14 -3.54 1.68
N ARG A 222 5.92 -3.20 2.72
CA ARG A 222 5.47 -3.02 4.12
C ARG A 222 4.71 -4.22 4.70
N ASP A 223 4.90 -5.41 4.12
CA ASP A 223 4.29 -6.64 4.61
C ASP A 223 5.16 -7.26 5.74
N PRO A 224 4.64 -7.35 6.99
CA PRO A 224 5.39 -7.85 8.15
C PRO A 224 5.82 -9.32 8.04
N ASN A 225 5.32 -10.09 7.07
CA ASN A 225 5.76 -11.46 6.81
C ASN A 225 7.23 -11.51 6.41
N TYR A 226 7.70 -10.52 5.66
CA TYR A 226 9.09 -10.44 5.21
C TYR A 226 10.06 -10.08 6.33
N LEU A 227 9.64 -9.20 7.23
CA LEU A 227 10.42 -8.89 8.42
C LEU A 227 10.53 -10.12 9.33
N ALA A 228 9.44 -10.88 9.48
CA ALA A 228 9.44 -12.12 10.24
C ALA A 228 10.36 -13.17 9.60
N PHE A 229 10.33 -13.32 8.28
CA PHE A 229 11.21 -14.21 7.53
C PHE A 229 12.68 -13.82 7.72
N ALA A 230 13.04 -12.55 7.48
CA ALA A 230 14.41 -12.06 7.64
C ALA A 230 14.92 -12.26 9.07
N GLY A 231 14.09 -11.96 10.08
CA GLY A 231 14.44 -12.19 11.49
C GLY A 231 14.62 -13.67 11.84
N TYR A 232 13.74 -14.53 11.35
CA TYR A 232 13.86 -16.00 11.52
C TYR A 232 15.13 -16.54 10.88
N THR A 233 15.41 -16.19 9.62
CA THR A 233 16.62 -16.61 8.91
C THR A 233 17.89 -16.15 9.63
N LEU A 234 17.91 -14.90 10.12
CA LEU A 234 19.04 -14.34 10.86
C LEU A 234 19.26 -15.06 12.19
N VAL A 235 18.22 -15.35 12.96
CA VAL A 235 18.36 -16.07 14.23
C VAL A 235 18.75 -17.52 13.98
N PHE A 236 18.16 -18.18 12.99
CA PHE A 236 18.46 -19.58 12.71
C PHE A 236 19.91 -19.78 12.28
N MET A 237 20.48 -18.91 11.44
CA MET A 237 21.88 -19.05 11.00
C MET A 237 22.88 -18.96 12.16
N THR A 238 22.52 -18.36 13.29
CA THR A 238 23.40 -18.29 14.47
C THR A 238 23.72 -19.66 15.04
N VAL A 239 22.87 -20.68 14.84
CA VAL A 239 23.10 -22.04 15.35
C VAL A 239 24.31 -22.70 14.65
N PRO A 240 24.32 -22.92 13.32
CA PRO A 240 25.49 -23.49 12.64
C PRO A 240 26.71 -22.56 12.72
N PHE A 241 26.53 -21.24 12.70
CA PHE A 241 27.61 -20.26 12.85
C PHE A 241 28.31 -20.40 14.22
N SER A 242 27.55 -20.66 15.28
CA SER A 242 28.10 -20.92 16.62
C SER A 242 28.70 -22.32 16.75
N LEU A 243 28.05 -23.35 16.19
CA LEU A 243 28.55 -24.74 16.22
C LEU A 243 29.87 -24.92 15.46
N GLN A 244 30.13 -24.09 14.45
CA GLN A 244 31.39 -24.07 13.72
C GLN A 244 32.46 -23.17 14.38
N GLY A 245 32.13 -22.50 15.50
CA GLY A 245 33.08 -21.66 16.24
C GLY A 245 33.24 -20.23 15.74
N TYR A 246 32.53 -19.82 14.67
CA TYR A 246 32.63 -18.45 14.14
C TYR A 246 32.13 -17.41 15.15
N SER A 247 31.03 -17.70 15.85
CA SER A 247 30.53 -16.79 16.88
C SER A 247 31.56 -16.55 17.97
N TYR A 248 32.26 -17.59 18.42
CA TYR A 248 33.28 -17.43 19.44
C TYR A 248 34.45 -16.59 18.94
N LYS A 249 34.93 -16.87 17.73
CA LYS A 249 36.04 -16.14 17.10
C LYS A 249 35.72 -14.66 16.87
N PHE A 250 34.54 -14.33 16.39
CA PHE A 250 34.23 -12.99 15.86
C PHE A 250 33.27 -12.15 16.70
N LEU A 251 32.32 -12.76 17.42
CA LEU A 251 31.27 -12.03 18.14
C LEU A 251 31.59 -11.87 19.64
N TRP A 252 32.18 -12.89 20.27
CA TRP A 252 32.49 -12.86 21.70
C TRP A 252 33.82 -13.55 22.11
N PRO A 253 34.96 -13.25 21.46
CA PRO A 253 36.22 -13.97 21.69
C PRO A 253 36.77 -13.84 23.12
N GLY A 254 36.39 -12.80 23.86
CA GLY A 254 36.82 -12.56 25.23
C GLY A 254 35.89 -13.10 26.31
N SER A 255 34.77 -13.75 25.96
CA SER A 255 33.77 -14.20 26.94
C SER A 255 33.52 -15.71 26.85
N PRO A 256 34.31 -16.52 27.59
CA PRO A 256 34.03 -17.95 27.76
C PRO A 256 32.66 -18.20 28.38
N TRP A 257 32.21 -17.32 29.29
CA TRP A 257 30.87 -17.44 29.89
C TRP A 257 29.76 -17.39 28.83
N LEU A 258 29.85 -16.46 27.87
CA LEU A 258 28.86 -16.36 26.81
C LEU A 258 28.94 -17.57 25.88
N GLN A 259 30.14 -18.07 25.59
CA GLN A 259 30.34 -19.29 24.81
C GLN A 259 29.69 -20.52 25.49
N ASP A 260 29.94 -20.71 26.78
CA ASP A 260 29.34 -21.77 27.60
C ASP A 260 27.82 -21.73 27.65
N HIS A 261 27.20 -20.55 27.55
CA HIS A 261 25.74 -20.39 27.71
C HIS A 261 25.00 -20.04 26.41
N ALA A 262 25.72 -19.82 25.30
CA ALA A 262 25.15 -19.31 24.05
C ALA A 262 23.98 -20.17 23.56
N PHE A 263 24.12 -21.49 23.53
CA PHE A 263 23.06 -22.38 23.04
C PHE A 263 21.83 -22.46 23.96
N LEU A 264 21.97 -22.19 25.25
CA LEU A 264 20.84 -22.08 26.18
C LEU A 264 19.99 -20.83 25.92
N ILE A 265 20.56 -19.82 25.25
CA ILE A 265 19.87 -18.59 24.84
C ILE A 265 19.36 -18.72 23.40
N ILE A 266 20.24 -19.13 22.48
CA ILE A 266 19.95 -19.18 21.04
C ILE A 266 18.79 -20.12 20.73
N LEU A 267 18.74 -21.32 21.31
CA LEU A 267 17.71 -22.31 20.97
C LEU A 267 16.29 -21.88 21.42
N PRO A 268 16.05 -21.40 22.66
CA PRO A 268 14.74 -20.86 23.02
C PRO A 268 14.34 -19.61 22.23
N VAL A 269 15.29 -18.71 21.94
CA VAL A 269 15.03 -17.53 21.10
C VAL A 269 14.62 -17.96 19.69
N LEU A 270 15.32 -18.95 19.12
CA LEU A 270 14.96 -19.54 17.85
C LEU A 270 13.54 -20.12 17.89
N SER A 271 13.19 -20.94 18.88
CA SER A 271 11.81 -21.46 19.05
C SER A 271 10.77 -20.35 19.03
N VAL A 272 10.99 -19.26 19.79
CA VAL A 272 10.06 -18.12 19.84
C VAL A 272 9.92 -17.47 18.48
N VAL A 273 11.03 -17.23 17.78
CA VAL A 273 11.02 -16.61 16.45
C VAL A 273 10.38 -17.54 15.42
N SER A 274 10.65 -18.85 15.44
CA SER A 274 9.97 -19.86 14.61
C SER A 274 8.46 -19.83 14.83
N ILE A 275 7.99 -19.74 16.07
CA ILE A 275 6.56 -19.65 16.40
C ILE A 275 5.95 -18.35 15.87
N VAL A 276 6.58 -17.20 16.12
CA VAL A 276 6.10 -15.89 15.64
C VAL A 276 6.01 -15.88 14.11
N PHE A 277 6.99 -16.47 13.46
CA PHE A 277 7.05 -16.59 12.02
C PHE A 277 5.96 -17.52 11.47
N ALA A 278 5.86 -18.75 11.98
CA ALA A 278 4.83 -19.71 11.59
C ALA A 278 3.42 -19.16 11.82
N ARG A 279 3.18 -18.48 12.96
CA ARG A 279 1.90 -17.83 13.28
C ARG A 279 1.47 -16.85 12.20
N ARG A 280 2.40 -16.08 11.63
CA ARG A 280 2.12 -15.10 10.57
C ARG A 280 1.89 -15.77 9.22
N VAL A 281 2.79 -16.65 8.80
CA VAL A 281 2.71 -17.28 7.47
C VAL A 281 1.54 -18.24 7.34
N LEU A 282 1.24 -19.00 8.40
CA LEU A 282 0.11 -19.93 8.43
C LEU A 282 -1.20 -19.29 8.89
N ASP A 283 -1.16 -18.01 9.25
CA ASP A 283 -2.32 -17.24 9.70
C ASP A 283 -3.17 -17.98 10.75
N TYR A 284 -2.51 -18.39 11.84
CA TYR A 284 -3.15 -19.10 12.95
C TYR A 284 -4.36 -18.37 13.57
N PRO A 285 -4.38 -17.02 13.71
CA PRO A 285 -5.53 -16.32 14.25
C PRO A 285 -6.84 -16.62 13.51
N HIS A 286 -6.80 -16.72 12.18
CA HIS A 286 -7.97 -16.99 11.36
C HIS A 286 -8.29 -18.49 11.26
N HIS A 287 -7.28 -19.34 11.10
CA HIS A 287 -7.50 -20.77 10.85
C HIS A 287 -7.64 -21.61 12.15
N MET A 288 -6.87 -21.28 13.20
CA MET A 288 -6.72 -22.08 14.41
C MET A 288 -6.65 -21.23 15.69
N HIS A 289 -7.67 -20.41 15.97
CA HIS A 289 -7.70 -19.45 17.10
C HIS A 289 -7.32 -20.03 18.48
N ARG A 290 -7.70 -21.28 18.81
CA ARG A 290 -7.31 -21.92 20.09
C ARG A 290 -5.81 -22.20 20.13
N VAL A 291 -5.26 -22.69 19.03
CA VAL A 291 -3.83 -22.95 18.89
C VAL A 291 -3.06 -21.63 18.94
N ASP A 292 -3.53 -20.57 18.27
CA ASP A 292 -2.94 -19.23 18.35
C ASP A 292 -2.77 -18.74 19.79
N ARG A 293 -3.76 -18.97 20.65
CA ARG A 293 -3.67 -18.58 22.07
C ARG A 293 -2.65 -19.44 22.81
N ILE A 294 -2.65 -20.75 22.59
CA ILE A 294 -1.73 -21.70 23.23
C ILE A 294 -0.28 -21.38 22.84
N ILE A 295 0.00 -21.18 21.55
CA ILE A 295 1.36 -20.95 21.05
C ILE A 295 1.93 -19.60 21.52
N LYS A 296 1.09 -18.59 21.75
CA LYS A 296 1.53 -17.31 22.36
C LYS A 296 1.97 -17.50 23.80
N VAL A 297 1.16 -18.22 24.59
CA VAL A 297 1.51 -18.54 25.98
C VAL A 297 2.78 -19.39 26.00
N TYR A 298 2.87 -20.40 25.14
CA TYR A 298 4.06 -21.23 25.00
C TYR A 298 5.31 -20.43 24.63
N ALA A 299 5.23 -19.51 23.65
CA ALA A 299 6.33 -18.61 23.30
C ALA A 299 6.74 -17.69 24.46
N LEU A 300 5.78 -17.20 25.25
CA LEU A 300 6.09 -16.41 26.45
C LEU A 300 6.79 -17.27 27.51
N VAL A 301 6.30 -18.49 27.75
CA VAL A 301 6.94 -19.44 28.67
C VAL A 301 8.38 -19.71 28.22
N LYS A 302 8.61 -19.94 26.93
CA LYS A 302 9.96 -20.12 26.37
C LYS A 302 10.89 -18.97 26.68
N LEU A 303 10.43 -17.73 26.49
CA LEU A 303 11.22 -16.54 26.80
C LEU A 303 11.55 -16.46 28.30
N VAL A 304 10.57 -16.73 29.16
CA VAL A 304 10.74 -16.70 30.62
C VAL A 304 11.65 -17.83 31.10
N THR A 305 11.64 -19.00 30.44
CA THR A 305 12.50 -20.14 30.81
C THR A 305 13.98 -19.92 30.53
N ILE A 306 14.37 -18.91 29.73
CA ILE A 306 15.79 -18.62 29.46
C ILE A 306 16.53 -18.33 30.77
N ALA A 307 15.99 -17.47 31.64
CA ALA A 307 16.67 -17.09 32.87
C ALA A 307 16.90 -18.28 33.84
N PRO A 308 15.90 -19.14 34.13
CA PRO A 308 16.12 -20.38 34.88
C PRO A 308 17.11 -21.35 34.21
N LEU A 309 17.09 -21.48 32.88
CA LEU A 309 18.00 -22.38 32.15
C LEU A 309 19.46 -21.98 32.33
N LEU A 310 19.76 -20.68 32.42
CA LEU A 310 21.11 -20.18 32.69
C LEU A 310 21.64 -20.53 34.08
N HIS A 311 20.78 -20.90 35.03
CA HIS A 311 21.16 -21.27 36.40
C HIS A 311 21.16 -22.80 36.62
N PHE A 312 20.63 -23.57 35.67
CA PHE A 312 20.51 -25.02 35.76
C PHE A 312 21.77 -25.73 35.24
N HIS A 313 21.92 -27.03 35.54
CA HIS A 313 23.01 -27.84 34.96
C HIS A 313 22.95 -27.79 33.42
N TYR A 314 24.02 -27.26 32.80
CA TYR A 314 24.09 -27.01 31.35
C TYR A 314 23.68 -28.23 30.51
N SER A 315 24.20 -29.42 30.85
CA SER A 315 23.94 -30.66 30.12
C SER A 315 22.46 -31.04 30.06
N SER A 316 21.69 -30.69 31.10
CA SER A 316 20.25 -30.95 31.17
C SER A 316 19.47 -29.85 30.44
N GLY A 317 19.91 -28.60 30.59
CA GLY A 317 19.34 -27.45 29.89
C GLY A 317 19.45 -27.57 28.37
N ILE A 318 20.62 -27.96 27.84
CA ILE A 318 20.83 -28.10 26.41
C ILE A 318 19.99 -29.25 25.83
N ARG A 319 19.94 -30.40 26.50
CA ARG A 319 19.09 -31.54 26.10
C ARG A 319 17.62 -31.15 26.06
N TYR A 320 17.13 -30.44 27.09
CA TYR A 320 15.77 -29.91 27.10
C TYR A 320 15.51 -28.95 25.93
N SER A 321 16.40 -27.98 25.70
CA SER A 321 16.28 -27.00 24.62
C SER A 321 16.29 -27.65 23.24
N MET A 322 17.13 -28.66 22.99
CA MET A 322 17.17 -29.39 21.73
C MET A 322 15.91 -30.22 21.47
N VAL A 323 15.45 -30.99 22.47
CA VAL A 323 14.24 -31.83 22.33
C VAL A 323 13.02 -30.96 22.07
N THR A 324 12.90 -29.86 22.82
CA THR A 324 11.76 -28.97 22.65
C THR A 324 11.83 -28.16 21.35
N ALA A 325 13.02 -27.72 20.91
CA ALA A 325 13.19 -27.09 19.60
C ALA A 325 12.76 -28.03 18.47
N LEU A 326 13.17 -29.31 18.49
CA LEU A 326 12.73 -30.29 17.51
C LEU A 326 11.21 -30.51 17.53
N ALA A 327 10.62 -30.58 18.73
CA ALA A 327 9.17 -30.70 18.88
C ALA A 327 8.42 -29.48 18.30
N ASP A 328 8.96 -28.27 18.48
CA ASP A 328 8.41 -27.04 17.91
C ASP A 328 8.39 -27.10 16.38
N GLU A 329 9.49 -27.53 15.77
CA GLU A 329 9.61 -27.63 14.31
C GLU A 329 8.68 -28.70 13.71
N LEU A 330 8.53 -29.84 14.37
CA LEU A 330 7.56 -30.88 13.97
C LEU A 330 6.12 -30.40 14.12
N PHE A 331 5.82 -29.67 15.19
CA PHE A 331 4.50 -29.07 15.40
C PHE A 331 4.16 -28.06 14.30
N ILE A 332 5.11 -27.17 13.95
CA ILE A 332 4.95 -26.17 12.88
C ILE A 332 4.74 -26.83 11.51
N LEU A 333 5.46 -27.91 11.20
CA LEU A 333 5.20 -28.67 9.98
C LEU A 333 3.81 -29.30 9.99
N GLY A 334 3.43 -29.96 11.10
CA GLY A 334 2.14 -30.64 11.23
C GLY A 334 0.95 -29.69 11.11
N SER A 335 1.03 -28.51 11.72
CA SER A 335 0.00 -27.47 11.60
C SER A 335 -0.04 -26.89 10.19
N GLY A 336 1.11 -26.70 9.52
CA GLY A 336 1.19 -26.24 8.14
C GLY A 336 0.48 -27.20 7.18
N ILE A 337 0.78 -28.49 7.29
CA ILE A 337 0.13 -29.56 6.51
C ILE A 337 -1.38 -29.58 6.79
N TYR A 338 -1.78 -29.50 8.07
CA TYR A 338 -3.19 -29.45 8.45
C TYR A 338 -3.93 -28.28 7.81
N ILE A 339 -3.34 -27.08 7.85
CA ILE A 339 -3.94 -25.87 7.30
C ILE A 339 -4.04 -25.95 5.77
N TRP A 340 -3.00 -26.48 5.13
CA TRP A 340 -2.99 -26.73 3.69
C TRP A 340 -4.17 -27.61 3.27
N PHE A 341 -4.35 -28.78 3.88
CA PHE A 341 -5.41 -29.71 3.47
C PHE A 341 -6.81 -29.25 3.87
N LYS A 342 -6.98 -28.73 5.09
CA LYS A 342 -8.30 -28.38 5.61
C LYS A 342 -8.86 -27.08 5.03
N TYR A 343 -8.04 -26.03 4.94
CA TYR A 343 -8.49 -24.70 4.51
C TYR A 343 -8.11 -24.39 3.05
N ARG A 344 -7.45 -25.33 2.36
CA ARG A 344 -6.94 -25.14 0.98
C ARG A 344 -6.09 -23.88 0.83
N HIS A 345 -5.39 -23.50 1.89
CA HIS A 345 -4.56 -22.31 1.94
C HIS A 345 -3.25 -22.57 1.21
N ARG A 346 -3.09 -22.04 -0.02
CA ARG A 346 -1.89 -22.26 -0.85
C ARG A 346 -0.57 -21.83 -0.20
N PRO A 347 -0.48 -20.69 0.53
CA PRO A 347 0.74 -20.33 1.24
C PRO A 347 1.21 -21.40 2.23
N ALA A 348 0.29 -22.11 2.90
CA ALA A 348 0.64 -23.20 3.81
C ALA A 348 1.28 -24.40 3.09
N ALA A 349 0.95 -24.64 1.81
CA ALA A 349 1.58 -25.70 1.02
C ALA A 349 3.06 -25.41 0.76
N TYR A 350 3.37 -24.20 0.27
CA TYR A 350 4.74 -23.76 0.04
C TYR A 350 5.54 -23.72 1.34
N PHE A 351 4.95 -23.18 2.41
CA PHE A 351 5.54 -23.19 3.74
C PHE A 351 5.89 -24.62 4.20
N SER A 352 4.97 -25.57 4.07
CA SER A 352 5.18 -26.94 4.52
C SER A 352 6.26 -27.66 3.71
N LEU A 353 6.29 -27.46 2.37
CA LEU A 353 7.32 -28.03 1.51
C LEU A 353 8.72 -27.49 1.87
N ALA A 354 8.80 -26.19 2.12
CA ALA A 354 10.01 -25.53 2.60
C ALA A 354 10.47 -26.09 3.96
N TRP A 355 9.53 -26.32 4.88
CA TRP A 355 9.82 -26.87 6.22
C TRP A 355 10.34 -28.30 6.18
N VAL A 356 9.87 -29.12 5.24
CA VAL A 356 10.39 -30.50 5.07
C VAL A 356 11.87 -30.50 4.68
N ALA A 357 12.26 -29.73 3.66
CA ALA A 357 13.66 -29.67 3.22
C ALA A 357 14.60 -29.24 4.36
N PHE A 358 14.15 -28.28 5.15
CA PHE A 358 14.85 -27.82 6.34
C PHE A 358 14.92 -28.85 7.47
N LEU A 359 13.82 -29.55 7.75
CA LEU A 359 13.77 -30.60 8.76
C LEU A 359 14.73 -31.75 8.43
N VAL A 360 14.87 -32.11 7.14
CA VAL A 360 15.84 -33.13 6.72
C VAL A 360 17.27 -32.68 7.05
N GLY A 361 17.64 -31.43 6.71
CA GLY A 361 18.97 -30.89 6.98
C GLY A 361 19.28 -30.72 8.47
N THR A 362 18.31 -30.26 9.27
CA THR A 362 18.49 -30.12 10.72
C THR A 362 18.51 -31.47 11.44
N THR A 363 17.69 -32.43 11.02
CA THR A 363 17.70 -33.79 11.56
C THR A 363 19.03 -34.47 11.28
N SER A 364 19.62 -34.30 10.09
CA SER A 364 20.93 -34.91 9.79
C SER A 364 22.04 -34.35 10.70
N LEU A 365 22.04 -33.04 10.96
CA LEU A 365 22.95 -32.42 11.93
C LEU A 365 22.74 -32.97 13.34
N VAL A 366 21.49 -33.04 13.81
CA VAL A 366 21.18 -33.54 15.16
C VAL A 366 21.62 -34.99 15.30
N LEU A 367 21.28 -35.86 14.35
CA LEU A 367 21.70 -37.27 14.35
C LEU A 367 23.23 -37.40 14.36
N ASN A 368 23.93 -36.54 13.64
CA ASN A 368 25.39 -36.46 13.71
C ASN A 368 25.87 -36.06 15.11
N ARG A 369 25.28 -35.06 15.76
CA ARG A 369 25.67 -34.63 17.12
C ARG A 369 25.40 -35.68 18.20
N PHE A 370 24.41 -36.55 17.99
CA PHE A 370 24.17 -37.73 18.83
C PHE A 370 25.06 -38.94 18.48
N GLY A 371 25.94 -38.81 17.48
CA GLY A 371 26.85 -39.87 17.07
C GLY A 371 26.22 -40.99 16.22
N LEU A 372 24.95 -40.84 15.83
CA LEU A 372 24.19 -41.85 15.08
C LEU A 372 24.53 -41.87 13.59
N VAL A 373 24.98 -40.74 13.05
CA VAL A 373 25.35 -40.58 11.63
C VAL A 373 26.77 -40.01 11.56
N PRO A 374 27.65 -40.55 10.70
CA PRO A 374 28.99 -40.02 10.52
C PRO A 374 28.98 -38.57 10.04
N ARG A 375 30.03 -37.83 10.38
CA ARG A 375 30.26 -36.47 9.89
C ARG A 375 30.46 -36.51 8.37
N SER A 376 29.74 -35.67 7.65
CA SER A 376 29.84 -35.50 6.20
C SER A 376 29.54 -34.05 5.81
N LEU A 377 29.89 -33.68 4.57
CA LEU A 377 29.53 -32.37 4.01
C LEU A 377 28.02 -32.09 4.12
N TYR A 378 27.19 -33.13 3.95
CA TYR A 378 25.74 -33.02 4.05
C TYR A 378 25.27 -32.76 5.48
N THR A 379 25.83 -33.42 6.49
CA THR A 379 25.43 -33.18 7.89
C THR A 379 25.86 -31.82 8.41
N GLU A 380 26.89 -31.20 7.81
CA GLU A 380 27.36 -29.87 8.20
C GLU A 380 26.63 -28.74 7.48
N ILE A 381 26.46 -28.84 6.15
CA ILE A 381 25.86 -27.77 5.34
C ILE A 381 24.34 -27.99 5.16
N GLY A 382 23.83 -29.18 5.45
CA GLY A 382 22.41 -29.55 5.32
C GLY A 382 21.42 -28.54 5.90
N PRO A 383 21.59 -28.06 7.15
CA PRO A 383 20.74 -27.01 7.71
C PRO A 383 20.75 -25.73 6.87
N ALA A 384 21.92 -25.31 6.38
CA ALA A 384 22.05 -24.11 5.55
C ALA A 384 21.37 -24.28 4.18
N LEU A 385 21.53 -25.44 3.53
CA LEU A 385 20.79 -25.79 2.31
C LEU A 385 19.28 -25.80 2.56
N GLY A 386 18.85 -26.25 3.74
CA GLY A 386 17.47 -26.16 4.22
C GLY A 386 16.95 -24.73 4.22
N ILE A 387 17.65 -23.80 4.87
CA ILE A 387 17.31 -22.36 4.91
C ILE A 387 17.24 -21.78 3.48
N MET A 388 18.23 -22.08 2.64
CA MET A 388 18.27 -21.57 1.26
C MET A 388 17.09 -22.09 0.45
N SER A 389 16.74 -23.36 0.62
CA SER A 389 15.56 -23.98 0.01
C SER A 389 14.27 -23.32 0.51
N GLN A 390 14.19 -23.00 1.80
CA GLN A 390 13.06 -22.26 2.37
C GLN A 390 12.91 -20.88 1.73
N ALA A 391 14.01 -20.14 1.59
CA ALA A 391 14.02 -18.82 0.95
C ALA A 391 13.51 -18.87 -0.50
N LEU A 392 13.97 -19.87 -1.26
CA LEU A 392 13.54 -20.08 -2.64
C LEU A 392 12.03 -20.38 -2.72
N VAL A 393 11.55 -21.33 -1.92
CA VAL A 393 10.13 -21.73 -1.92
C VAL A 393 9.25 -20.60 -1.39
N MET A 394 9.71 -19.83 -0.41
CA MET A 394 9.00 -18.63 0.05
C MET A 394 8.95 -17.55 -1.02
N ALA A 395 10.04 -17.27 -1.73
CA ALA A 395 10.05 -16.32 -2.84
C ALA A 395 9.00 -16.69 -3.90
N LEU A 396 8.80 -17.99 -4.18
CA LEU A 396 7.77 -18.49 -5.08
C LEU A 396 6.35 -18.33 -4.50
N GLY A 397 6.10 -18.78 -3.27
CA GLY A 397 4.79 -18.67 -2.62
C GLY A 397 4.32 -17.21 -2.42
N LEU A 398 5.30 -16.31 -2.37
CA LEU A 398 5.11 -14.89 -2.25
C LEU A 398 4.86 -14.19 -3.58
N SER A 399 5.52 -14.61 -4.66
CA SER A 399 5.17 -14.18 -6.03
C SER A 399 3.69 -14.44 -6.32
N GLU A 400 3.16 -15.57 -5.83
CA GLU A 400 1.74 -15.90 -5.89
C GLU A 400 0.88 -14.90 -5.10
N SER A 401 1.28 -14.56 -3.87
CA SER A 401 0.56 -13.59 -3.02
C SER A 401 0.54 -12.18 -3.65
N VAL A 402 1.67 -11.72 -4.19
CA VAL A 402 1.75 -10.46 -4.95
C VAL A 402 0.85 -10.51 -6.18
N ARG A 403 0.81 -11.64 -6.89
CA ARG A 403 -0.08 -11.82 -8.05
C ARG A 403 -1.54 -11.77 -7.65
N GLN A 404 -1.92 -12.37 -6.52
CA GLN A 404 -3.28 -12.30 -5.98
C GLN A 404 -3.66 -10.88 -5.56
N SER A 405 -2.78 -10.18 -4.85
CA SER A 405 -3.00 -8.78 -4.45
C SER A 405 -3.20 -7.87 -5.66
N ARG A 406 -2.36 -8.01 -6.71
CA ARG A 406 -2.51 -7.27 -7.97
C ARG A 406 -3.81 -7.61 -8.70
N ALA A 407 -4.19 -8.89 -8.76
CA ALA A 407 -5.44 -9.29 -9.40
C ALA A 407 -6.66 -8.70 -8.67
N ALA A 408 -6.66 -8.70 -7.34
CA ALA A 408 -7.71 -8.06 -6.54
C ALA A 408 -7.76 -6.54 -6.77
N ALA A 409 -6.61 -5.86 -6.82
CA ALA A 409 -6.53 -4.43 -7.10
C ALA A 409 -7.09 -4.08 -8.49
N LEU A 410 -6.72 -4.85 -9.52
CA LEU A 410 -7.24 -4.66 -10.88
C LEU A 410 -8.76 -4.87 -10.94
N ASN A 411 -9.30 -5.88 -10.26
CA ASN A 411 -10.74 -6.12 -10.20
C ASN A 411 -11.49 -4.97 -9.50
N ALA A 412 -10.92 -4.42 -8.42
CA ALA A 412 -11.49 -3.27 -7.70
C ALA A 412 -11.48 -2.00 -8.58
N GLU A 413 -10.38 -1.75 -9.29
CA GLU A 413 -10.27 -0.63 -10.23
C GLU A 413 -11.30 -0.74 -11.36
N GLN A 414 -11.47 -1.93 -11.94
CA GLN A 414 -12.50 -2.18 -12.96
C GLN A 414 -13.92 -1.94 -12.44
N ALA A 415 -14.21 -2.36 -11.20
CA ALA A 415 -15.51 -2.10 -10.57
C ALA A 415 -15.78 -0.60 -10.38
N LEU A 416 -14.77 0.17 -9.95
CA LEU A 416 -14.85 1.63 -9.81
C LEU A 416 -15.06 2.32 -11.16
N VAL A 417 -14.32 1.92 -12.20
CA VAL A 417 -14.48 2.47 -13.56
C VAL A 417 -15.88 2.20 -14.09
N LYS A 418 -16.41 0.99 -13.88
CA LYS A 418 -17.78 0.64 -14.28
C LYS A 418 -18.81 1.50 -13.54
N HIS A 419 -18.70 1.63 -12.22
CA HIS A 419 -19.60 2.46 -11.41
C HIS A 419 -19.54 3.94 -11.82
N ARG A 420 -18.34 4.47 -12.14
CA ARG A 420 -18.16 5.83 -12.64
C ARG A 420 -18.82 6.04 -14.00
N ARG A 421 -18.71 5.08 -14.92
CA ARG A 421 -19.39 5.12 -16.23
C ARG A 421 -20.91 5.11 -16.09
N GLU A 422 -21.45 4.24 -15.25
CA GLU A 422 -22.90 4.17 -15.00
C GLU A 422 -23.44 5.46 -14.39
N SER A 423 -22.74 6.00 -13.38
CA SER A 423 -23.09 7.29 -12.76
C SER A 423 -23.01 8.45 -13.76
N GLY A 424 -21.96 8.48 -14.59
CA GLY A 424 -21.81 9.48 -15.65
C GLY A 424 -22.93 9.39 -16.69
N ARG A 425 -23.39 8.19 -17.05
CA ARG A 425 -24.53 7.99 -17.96
C ARG A 425 -25.83 8.48 -17.34
N LYS A 426 -26.10 8.15 -16.07
CA LYS A 426 -27.29 8.64 -15.33
C LYS A 426 -27.31 10.16 -15.25
N LEU A 427 -26.18 10.77 -14.88
CA LEU A 427 -26.07 12.23 -14.82
C LEU A 427 -26.30 12.87 -16.19
N LYS A 428 -25.75 12.31 -17.27
CA LYS A 428 -25.96 12.84 -18.62
C LYS A 428 -27.43 12.81 -19.04
N ILE A 429 -28.14 11.71 -18.73
CA ILE A 429 -29.58 11.60 -18.99
C ILE A 429 -30.36 12.64 -18.16
N GLU A 430 -30.03 12.78 -16.87
CA GLU A 430 -30.71 13.74 -16.00
C GLU A 430 -30.47 15.20 -16.44
N VAL A 431 -29.24 15.55 -16.80
CA VAL A 431 -28.91 16.88 -17.35
C VAL A 431 -29.68 17.13 -18.64
N GLN A 432 -29.72 16.17 -19.57
CA GLN A 432 -30.48 16.31 -20.82
C GLN A 432 -31.99 16.50 -20.55
N ARG A 433 -32.55 15.76 -19.59
CA ARG A 433 -33.95 15.90 -19.16
C ARG A 433 -34.23 17.30 -18.61
N ARG A 434 -33.41 17.77 -17.68
CA ARG A 434 -33.54 19.10 -17.07
C ARG A 434 -33.39 20.22 -18.09
N THR A 435 -32.46 20.10 -19.03
CA THR A 435 -32.30 21.08 -20.11
C THR A 435 -33.54 21.13 -21.00
N ALA A 436 -34.13 19.99 -21.34
CA ALA A 436 -35.36 19.94 -22.14
C ALA A 436 -36.56 20.55 -21.40
N GLU A 437 -36.73 20.25 -20.10
CA GLU A 437 -37.76 20.86 -19.23
C GLU A 437 -37.62 22.39 -19.20
N LEU A 438 -36.40 22.89 -18.95
CA LEU A 438 -36.11 24.32 -18.91
C LEU A 438 -36.44 25.01 -20.24
N GLN A 439 -36.03 24.41 -21.37
CA GLN A 439 -36.34 24.95 -22.70
C GLN A 439 -37.85 25.01 -22.98
N GLN A 440 -38.63 24.06 -22.46
CA GLN A 440 -40.09 24.09 -22.60
C GLN A 440 -40.69 25.23 -21.78
N VAL A 441 -40.29 25.39 -20.52
CA VAL A 441 -40.76 26.47 -19.65
C VAL A 441 -40.40 27.85 -20.23
N MET A 442 -39.17 28.02 -20.73
CA MET A 442 -38.76 29.28 -21.36
C MET A 442 -39.62 29.64 -22.56
N ARG A 443 -39.98 28.68 -23.42
CA ARG A 443 -40.87 28.93 -24.57
C ARG A 443 -42.28 29.32 -24.14
N GLN A 444 -42.80 28.69 -23.10
CA GLN A 444 -44.13 29.02 -22.57
C GLN A 444 -44.15 30.44 -21.97
N LEU A 445 -43.11 30.79 -21.20
CA LEU A 445 -42.95 32.14 -20.66
C LEU A 445 -42.87 33.19 -21.77
N ALA A 446 -42.08 32.95 -22.80
CA ALA A 446 -41.97 33.87 -23.94
C ALA A 446 -43.32 34.11 -24.62
N ARG A 447 -44.10 33.05 -24.86
CA ARG A 447 -45.43 33.15 -25.47
C ARG A 447 -46.42 33.91 -24.59
N MET A 448 -46.46 33.61 -23.29
CA MET A 448 -47.34 34.32 -22.36
C MET A 448 -47.00 35.81 -22.27
N ASN A 449 -45.70 36.15 -22.34
CA ASN A 449 -45.27 37.54 -22.33
C ASN A 449 -45.72 38.27 -23.61
N GLU A 450 -45.61 37.64 -24.77
CA GLU A 450 -46.08 38.19 -26.04
C GLU A 450 -47.60 38.43 -26.04
N GLU A 451 -48.38 37.44 -25.59
CA GLU A 451 -49.85 37.55 -25.47
C GLU A 451 -50.26 38.67 -24.48
N PHE A 452 -49.50 38.87 -23.40
CA PHE A 452 -49.74 39.93 -22.42
C PHE A 452 -49.46 41.32 -23.00
N GLU A 453 -48.34 41.50 -23.69
CA GLU A 453 -47.98 42.76 -24.36
C GLU A 453 -49.01 43.15 -25.43
N GLU A 454 -49.52 42.19 -26.22
CA GLU A 454 -50.56 42.46 -27.21
C GLU A 454 -51.89 42.91 -26.57
N ALA A 455 -52.28 42.30 -25.45
CA ALA A 455 -53.54 42.61 -24.77
C ALA A 455 -53.57 44.03 -24.16
N ASN A 456 -52.41 44.65 -23.93
CA ASN A 456 -52.29 45.91 -23.19
C ASN A 456 -52.03 47.14 -24.09
N ARG A 457 -52.37 47.08 -25.40
CA ARG A 457 -52.09 48.16 -26.37
C ARG A 457 -53.18 49.24 -26.48
N LEU A 458 -54.35 49.03 -25.89
CA LEU A 458 -55.48 49.96 -25.96
C LEU A 458 -55.61 50.81 -24.69
N ASP A 459 -56.08 52.04 -24.82
CA ASP A 459 -56.49 52.87 -23.69
C ASP A 459 -57.73 52.27 -23.02
N GLY A 460 -57.70 52.21 -21.68
CA GLY A 460 -58.75 51.59 -20.88
C GLY A 460 -60.12 52.28 -20.99
N LEU A 461 -60.16 53.59 -21.28
CA LEU A 461 -61.38 54.37 -21.37
C LEU A 461 -61.85 54.54 -22.82
N THR A 462 -60.98 55.08 -23.69
CA THR A 462 -61.38 55.50 -25.04
C THR A 462 -61.31 54.38 -26.08
N ARG A 463 -60.65 53.25 -25.74
CA ARG A 463 -60.45 52.06 -26.59
C ARG A 463 -59.72 52.29 -27.92
N VAL A 464 -59.24 53.51 -28.18
CA VAL A 464 -58.15 53.78 -29.14
C VAL A 464 -56.82 53.33 -28.56
N PHE A 465 -55.73 53.34 -29.34
CA PHE A 465 -54.41 52.92 -28.84
C PHE A 465 -53.92 53.82 -27.69
N ASN A 466 -53.13 53.27 -26.77
CA ASN A 466 -52.52 54.06 -25.70
C ASN A 466 -51.20 54.71 -26.17
N ARG A 467 -50.63 55.57 -25.33
CA ARG A 467 -49.35 56.24 -25.61
C ARG A 467 -48.21 55.27 -25.93
N SER A 468 -48.07 54.18 -25.19
CA SER A 468 -47.02 53.18 -25.45
C SER A 468 -47.15 52.60 -26.86
N ALA A 469 -48.38 52.27 -27.28
CA ALA A 469 -48.64 51.76 -28.62
C ALA A 469 -48.44 52.82 -29.72
N PHE A 470 -48.64 54.11 -29.40
CA PHE A 470 -48.33 55.24 -30.27
C PHE A 470 -46.82 55.40 -30.47
N ASP A 471 -46.03 55.46 -29.39
CA ASP A 471 -44.58 55.64 -29.46
C ASP A 471 -43.94 54.49 -30.27
N ASP A 472 -44.39 53.26 -30.02
CA ASP A 472 -44.01 52.07 -30.79
C ASP A 472 -44.37 52.16 -32.28
N ARG A 473 -45.59 52.62 -32.60
CA ARG A 473 -46.04 52.76 -33.99
C ARG A 473 -45.27 53.88 -34.69
N LEU A 474 -45.06 55.01 -34.01
CA LEU A 474 -44.30 56.13 -34.51
C LEU A 474 -42.88 55.71 -34.84
N MET A 475 -42.20 55.01 -33.93
CA MET A 475 -40.83 54.52 -34.17
C MET A 475 -40.76 53.63 -35.41
N ARG A 476 -41.70 52.68 -35.55
CA ARG A 476 -41.76 51.77 -36.70
C ARG A 476 -42.04 52.50 -38.02
N GLU A 477 -43.04 53.36 -38.05
CA GLU A 477 -43.42 54.07 -39.29
C GLU A 477 -42.41 55.16 -39.64
N PHE A 478 -41.72 55.77 -38.66
CA PHE A 478 -40.60 56.69 -38.90
C PHE A 478 -39.41 55.99 -39.55
N GLN A 479 -39.00 54.83 -39.04
CA GLN A 479 -37.96 54.00 -39.67
C GLN A 479 -38.37 53.49 -41.05
N ARG A 480 -39.66 53.22 -41.26
CA ARG A 480 -40.19 52.83 -42.57
C ARG A 480 -40.13 53.99 -43.55
N ALA A 481 -40.68 55.14 -43.18
CA ALA A 481 -40.68 56.38 -43.96
C ALA A 481 -39.26 56.82 -44.33
N SER A 482 -38.31 56.67 -43.41
CA SER A 482 -36.90 57.00 -43.66
C SER A 482 -36.26 56.10 -44.72
N ARG A 483 -36.64 54.82 -44.77
CA ARG A 483 -36.16 53.88 -45.79
C ARG A 483 -36.85 54.07 -47.14
N SER A 484 -38.15 54.39 -47.15
CA SER A 484 -38.93 54.58 -48.38
C SER A 484 -38.87 56.01 -48.94
N GLY A 485 -38.31 56.97 -48.21
CA GLY A 485 -38.32 58.39 -48.56
C GLY A 485 -39.72 59.01 -48.57
N SER A 486 -40.67 58.40 -47.85
CA SER A 486 -42.07 58.84 -47.84
C SER A 486 -42.37 59.79 -46.69
N GLU A 487 -43.49 60.52 -46.81
CA GLU A 487 -43.92 61.50 -45.81
C GLU A 487 -44.66 60.82 -44.66
N LEU A 488 -44.34 61.26 -43.45
CA LEU A 488 -45.00 60.88 -42.20
C LEU A 488 -45.53 62.14 -41.54
N THR A 489 -46.80 62.14 -41.15
CA THR A 489 -47.39 63.27 -40.41
C THR A 489 -47.86 62.82 -39.03
N VAL A 490 -47.52 63.60 -38.01
CA VAL A 490 -48.11 63.50 -36.67
C VAL A 490 -49.05 64.68 -36.47
N ILE A 491 -50.24 64.39 -35.96
CA ILE A 491 -51.22 65.39 -35.55
C ILE A 491 -51.43 65.23 -34.04
N MET A 492 -51.08 66.26 -33.28
CA MET A 492 -51.41 66.39 -31.86
C MET A 492 -52.74 67.13 -31.73
N ILE A 493 -53.63 66.62 -30.89
CA ILE A 493 -55.02 67.06 -30.74
C ILE A 493 -55.30 67.24 -29.26
N ASP A 494 -55.91 68.35 -28.89
CA ASP A 494 -56.33 68.60 -27.51
C ASP A 494 -57.73 69.19 -27.47
N ILE A 495 -58.54 68.73 -26.52
CA ILE A 495 -59.91 69.22 -26.32
C ILE A 495 -59.86 70.59 -25.64
N ASP A 496 -60.40 71.59 -26.32
CA ASP A 496 -60.37 72.96 -25.84
C ASP A 496 -61.15 73.11 -24.53
N HIS A 497 -60.51 73.75 -23.54
CA HIS A 497 -61.11 74.04 -22.23
C HIS A 497 -61.62 72.80 -21.48
N PHE A 498 -61.07 71.61 -21.72
CA PHE A 498 -61.55 70.35 -21.13
C PHE A 498 -61.60 70.34 -19.59
N LYS A 499 -60.63 70.96 -18.92
CA LYS A 499 -60.66 71.12 -17.46
C LYS A 499 -61.93 71.85 -16.99
N ARG A 500 -62.26 72.97 -17.64
CA ARG A 500 -63.47 73.75 -17.34
C ARG A 500 -64.73 72.96 -17.70
N PHE A 501 -64.71 72.22 -18.80
CA PHE A 501 -65.81 71.31 -19.16
C PHE A 501 -66.07 70.27 -18.06
N ASN A 502 -65.02 69.69 -17.48
CA ASN A 502 -65.14 68.77 -16.34
C ASN A 502 -65.62 69.47 -15.07
N ASP A 503 -65.15 70.69 -14.79
CA ASP A 503 -65.58 71.48 -13.65
C ASP A 503 -67.08 71.84 -13.75
N ASP A 504 -67.57 72.11 -14.97
CA ASP A 504 -68.95 72.52 -15.24
C ASP A 504 -69.93 71.32 -15.33
N HIS A 505 -69.48 70.14 -15.79
CA HIS A 505 -70.36 68.98 -16.08
C HIS A 505 -70.02 67.69 -15.33
N GLY A 506 -68.93 67.68 -14.56
CA GLY A 506 -68.46 66.52 -13.81
C GLY A 506 -67.63 65.53 -14.63
N HIS A 507 -66.71 64.82 -13.96
CA HIS A 507 -65.75 63.92 -14.61
C HIS A 507 -66.39 62.77 -15.41
N LEU A 508 -67.55 62.25 -14.98
CA LEU A 508 -68.23 61.16 -15.72
C LEU A 508 -68.72 61.62 -17.10
N VAL A 509 -69.20 62.87 -17.21
CA VAL A 509 -69.59 63.48 -18.49
C VAL A 509 -68.35 63.83 -19.31
N GLY A 510 -67.27 64.24 -18.64
CA GLY A 510 -65.92 64.34 -19.21
C GLY A 510 -65.44 63.07 -19.89
N ASP A 511 -65.54 61.93 -19.21
CA ASP A 511 -65.16 60.63 -19.75
C ASP A 511 -65.98 60.25 -20.98
N GLN A 512 -67.28 60.53 -20.97
CA GLN A 512 -68.15 60.35 -22.14
C GLN A 512 -67.74 61.25 -23.31
N CYS A 513 -67.37 62.50 -23.02
CA CYS A 513 -66.84 63.44 -24.00
C CYS A 513 -65.54 62.89 -24.62
N LEU A 514 -64.61 62.39 -23.81
CA LEU A 514 -63.37 61.77 -24.30
C LEU A 514 -63.65 60.56 -25.20
N VAL A 515 -64.60 59.70 -24.84
CA VAL A 515 -64.98 58.53 -25.65
C VAL A 515 -65.56 58.96 -27.00
N GLU A 516 -66.48 59.93 -27.03
CA GLU A 516 -67.11 60.39 -28.27
C GLU A 516 -66.14 61.19 -29.15
N VAL A 517 -65.26 62.00 -28.57
CA VAL A 517 -64.17 62.67 -29.29
C VAL A 517 -63.20 61.63 -29.87
N ALA A 518 -62.74 60.66 -29.08
CA ALA A 518 -61.85 59.60 -29.56
C ALA A 518 -62.47 58.80 -30.72
N ARG A 519 -63.75 58.43 -30.61
CA ARG A 519 -64.50 57.75 -31.69
C ARG A 519 -64.61 58.63 -32.92
N THR A 520 -64.80 59.93 -32.75
CA THR A 520 -64.93 60.89 -33.85
C THR A 520 -63.60 61.07 -34.57
N ILE A 521 -62.49 61.21 -33.83
CA ILE A 521 -61.13 61.26 -34.38
C ILE A 521 -60.84 59.97 -35.14
N ASP A 522 -61.02 58.80 -34.50
CA ASP A 522 -60.76 57.50 -35.11
C ASP A 522 -61.56 57.31 -36.41
N ARG A 523 -62.88 57.57 -36.39
CA ARG A 523 -63.71 57.46 -37.60
C ARG A 523 -63.30 58.41 -38.70
N THR A 524 -62.86 59.61 -38.35
CA THR A 524 -62.50 60.65 -39.31
C THR A 524 -61.12 60.42 -39.92
N ALA A 525 -60.21 59.79 -39.18
CA ALA A 525 -58.87 59.44 -39.64
C ALA A 525 -58.83 58.13 -40.46
N ARG A 526 -59.96 57.44 -40.73
CA ARG A 526 -59.98 56.09 -41.32
C ARG A 526 -59.40 55.95 -42.74
N ARG A 527 -58.07 55.77 -42.83
CA ARG A 527 -57.42 54.91 -43.83
C ARG A 527 -56.78 53.72 -43.11
N THR A 528 -56.56 52.61 -43.81
CA THR A 528 -56.08 51.32 -43.23
C THR A 528 -54.76 51.43 -42.47
N ASP A 529 -53.93 52.44 -42.78
CA ASP A 529 -52.60 52.64 -42.17
C ASP A 529 -52.54 53.78 -41.14
N ASP A 530 -53.63 54.54 -40.96
CA ASP A 530 -53.69 55.68 -40.05
C ASP A 530 -53.91 55.18 -38.61
N PHE A 531 -53.20 55.77 -37.65
CA PHE A 531 -53.13 55.27 -36.28
C PHE A 531 -53.58 56.34 -35.29
N THR A 532 -54.66 56.09 -34.57
CA THR A 532 -55.20 57.01 -33.55
C THR A 532 -54.90 56.50 -32.15
N ALA A 533 -54.36 57.36 -31.30
CA ALA A 533 -54.06 57.05 -29.91
C ALA A 533 -54.49 58.16 -28.94
N ARG A 534 -54.76 57.79 -27.70
CA ARG A 534 -54.85 58.73 -26.58
C ARG A 534 -53.44 58.94 -26.02
N TYR A 535 -52.93 60.16 -26.16
CA TYR A 535 -51.56 60.50 -25.79
C TYR A 535 -51.43 60.75 -24.28
N GLY A 536 -52.44 61.37 -23.66
CA GLY A 536 -52.54 61.54 -22.21
C GLY A 536 -53.69 62.47 -21.83
N GLY A 537 -54.44 62.17 -20.76
CA GLY A 537 -55.55 63.05 -20.32
C GLY A 537 -56.58 63.30 -21.43
N GLU A 538 -56.66 64.55 -21.88
CA GLU A 538 -57.50 65.07 -22.96
C GLU A 538 -56.81 65.16 -24.33
N GLU A 539 -55.56 64.70 -24.41
CA GLU A 539 -54.74 64.77 -25.60
C GLU A 539 -54.83 63.48 -26.42
N PHE A 540 -54.99 63.63 -27.73
CA PHE A 540 -54.99 62.57 -28.71
C PHE A 540 -53.90 62.82 -29.75
N ALA A 541 -53.42 61.74 -30.35
CA ALA A 541 -52.44 61.81 -31.42
C ALA A 541 -52.88 60.93 -32.59
N VAL A 542 -52.64 61.40 -33.81
CA VAL A 542 -52.88 60.66 -35.05
C VAL A 542 -51.60 60.59 -35.86
N ILE A 543 -51.23 59.40 -36.30
CA ILE A 543 -50.13 59.16 -37.25
C ILE A 543 -50.75 58.90 -38.61
N LEU A 544 -50.36 59.71 -39.61
CA LEU A 544 -50.75 59.53 -41.01
C LEU A 544 -49.51 59.11 -41.81
N VAL A 545 -49.58 57.93 -42.42
CA VAL A 545 -48.47 57.37 -43.21
C VAL A 545 -48.68 57.71 -44.68
N ASN A 546 -47.60 58.08 -45.39
CA ASN A 546 -47.62 58.44 -46.82
C ASN A 546 -48.64 59.54 -47.15
N THR A 547 -48.82 60.48 -46.23
CA THR A 547 -49.79 61.57 -46.36
C THR A 547 -49.06 62.90 -46.47
N PRO A 548 -49.07 63.54 -47.65
CA PRO A 548 -48.44 64.84 -47.83
C PRO A 548 -49.06 65.93 -46.97
N HIS A 549 -48.26 66.93 -46.66
CA HIS A 549 -48.59 68.04 -45.77
C HIS A 549 -49.99 68.64 -46.03
N GLU A 550 -50.29 68.99 -47.28
CA GLU A 550 -51.61 69.55 -47.64
C GLU A 550 -52.78 68.61 -47.33
N ASN A 551 -52.60 67.31 -47.54
CA ASN A 551 -53.63 66.31 -47.28
C ASN A 551 -53.76 66.02 -45.79
N ALA A 552 -52.64 66.05 -45.05
CA ALA A 552 -52.66 65.92 -43.60
C ALA A 552 -53.42 67.07 -42.95
N LEU A 553 -53.25 68.30 -43.43
CA LEU A 553 -54.03 69.46 -42.98
C LEU A 553 -55.52 69.32 -43.30
N LYS A 554 -55.88 68.77 -44.46
CA LYS A 554 -57.29 68.46 -44.77
C LYS A 554 -57.87 67.42 -43.79
N VAL A 555 -57.08 66.42 -43.39
CA VAL A 555 -57.50 65.43 -42.39
C VAL A 555 -57.65 66.08 -41.02
N ALA A 556 -56.69 66.89 -40.59
CA ALA A 556 -56.77 67.64 -39.33
C ALA A 556 -57.99 68.56 -39.30
N GLU A 557 -58.25 69.31 -40.37
CA GLU A 557 -59.40 70.21 -40.45
C GLU A 557 -60.73 69.43 -40.49
N ARG A 558 -60.75 68.27 -41.16
CA ARG A 558 -61.90 67.37 -41.12
C ARG A 558 -62.18 66.85 -39.72
N ILE A 559 -61.13 66.48 -38.95
CA ILE A 559 -61.26 66.08 -37.55
C ILE A 559 -61.82 67.23 -36.72
N ARG A 560 -61.25 68.43 -36.85
CA ARG A 560 -61.71 69.63 -36.14
C ARG A 560 -63.19 69.91 -36.39
N GLN A 561 -63.60 69.94 -37.66
CA GLN A 561 -65.00 70.16 -38.06
C GLN A 561 -65.92 69.03 -37.58
N ALA A 562 -65.46 67.78 -37.60
CA ALA A 562 -66.25 66.65 -37.13
C ALA A 562 -66.51 66.72 -35.63
N VAL A 563 -65.51 67.12 -34.83
CA VAL A 563 -65.67 67.33 -33.39
C VAL A 563 -66.53 68.55 -33.10
N GLU A 564 -66.33 69.68 -33.78
CA GLU A 564 -67.16 70.89 -33.62
C GLU A 564 -68.65 70.63 -33.96
N ARG A 565 -68.92 69.77 -34.94
CA ARG A 565 -70.27 69.35 -35.34
C ARG A 565 -70.82 68.21 -34.49
N LEU A 566 -70.08 67.69 -33.53
CA LEU A 566 -70.54 66.64 -32.64
C LEU A 566 -71.81 67.12 -31.90
N ASP A 567 -72.90 66.36 -32.01
CA ASP A 567 -74.12 66.60 -31.23
C ASP A 567 -73.95 66.00 -29.83
N PHE A 568 -73.00 66.56 -29.08
CA PHE A 568 -72.76 66.15 -27.69
C PHE A 568 -73.81 66.81 -26.80
N ARG A 569 -74.64 65.99 -26.13
CA ARG A 569 -75.75 66.48 -25.30
C ARG A 569 -75.56 66.09 -23.84
N VAL A 570 -75.75 67.07 -22.96
CA VAL A 570 -75.79 66.90 -21.50
C VAL A 570 -77.18 67.34 -21.04
N ASP A 571 -77.91 66.45 -20.37
CA ASP A 571 -79.28 66.69 -19.90
C ASP A 571 -80.23 67.23 -21.00
N GLY A 572 -80.04 66.75 -22.24
CA GLY A 572 -80.85 67.12 -23.40
C GLY A 572 -80.44 68.43 -24.10
N LEU A 573 -79.49 69.19 -23.55
CA LEU A 573 -78.94 70.41 -24.13
C LEU A 573 -77.65 70.12 -24.90
N ARG A 574 -77.50 70.72 -26.08
CA ARG A 574 -76.27 70.61 -26.87
C ARG A 574 -75.15 71.44 -26.22
N VAL A 575 -74.04 70.78 -25.89
CA VAL A 575 -72.83 71.42 -25.35
C VAL A 575 -71.77 71.45 -26.45
N PRO A 576 -71.26 72.63 -26.85
CA PRO A 576 -70.24 72.71 -27.88
C PRO A 576 -68.91 72.13 -27.36
N VAL A 577 -68.32 71.23 -28.13
CA VAL A 577 -66.98 70.69 -27.90
C VAL A 577 -66.12 71.04 -29.10
N THR A 578 -64.97 71.67 -28.86
CA THR A 578 -64.00 72.00 -29.91
C THR A 578 -62.64 71.41 -29.57
N VAL A 579 -61.80 71.26 -30.58
CA VAL A 579 -60.43 70.77 -30.45
C VAL A 579 -59.48 71.72 -31.16
N SER A 580 -58.30 71.90 -30.58
CA SER A 580 -57.16 72.51 -31.26
C SER A 580 -56.25 71.40 -31.78
N LEU A 581 -55.66 71.59 -32.96
CA LEU A 581 -54.79 70.61 -33.60
C LEU A 581 -53.48 71.23 -34.06
N GLY A 582 -52.37 70.53 -33.82
CA GLY A 582 -51.05 70.82 -34.35
C GLY A 582 -50.55 69.70 -35.23
N ALA A 583 -50.18 70.00 -36.48
CA ALA A 583 -49.70 69.01 -37.45
C ALA A 583 -48.25 69.29 -37.87
N CYS A 584 -47.41 68.26 -37.85
CA CYS A 584 -46.04 68.31 -38.38
C CYS A 584 -45.85 67.19 -39.41
N THR A 585 -45.49 67.56 -40.64
CA THR A 585 -45.18 66.60 -41.71
C THR A 585 -43.68 66.57 -41.97
N VAL A 586 -43.09 65.38 -41.92
CA VAL A 586 -41.66 65.20 -42.17
C VAL A 586 -41.39 64.14 -43.24
N ARG A 587 -40.25 64.28 -43.91
CA ARG A 587 -39.59 63.20 -44.67
C ARG A 587 -38.33 62.81 -43.91
N PRO A 588 -38.40 61.85 -42.99
CA PRO A 588 -37.33 61.64 -42.02
C PRO A 588 -36.06 61.08 -42.69
N GLY A 589 -34.94 61.76 -42.51
CA GLY A 589 -33.61 61.24 -42.82
C GLY A 589 -33.16 60.17 -41.82
N ALA A 590 -32.14 59.39 -42.19
CA ALA A 590 -31.65 58.27 -41.38
C ALA A 590 -31.09 58.66 -39.99
N LYS A 591 -30.90 59.96 -39.73
CA LYS A 591 -30.36 60.51 -38.46
C LYS A 591 -31.39 61.34 -37.68
N ASP A 592 -32.61 61.46 -38.17
CA ASP A 592 -33.64 62.29 -37.53
C ASP A 592 -34.26 61.54 -36.34
N ASN A 593 -34.76 62.28 -35.35
CA ASN A 593 -35.38 61.72 -34.15
C ASN A 593 -36.92 61.74 -34.28
N PRO A 594 -37.63 60.60 -34.13
CA PRO A 594 -39.09 60.56 -34.10
C PRO A 594 -39.73 61.50 -33.07
N GLU A 595 -39.10 61.69 -31.90
CA GLU A 595 -39.62 62.58 -30.86
C GLU A 595 -39.66 64.05 -31.31
N ALA A 596 -38.76 64.45 -32.23
CA ALA A 596 -38.75 65.81 -32.76
C ALA A 596 -40.03 66.12 -33.55
N VAL A 597 -40.59 65.13 -34.26
CA VAL A 597 -41.85 65.30 -35.01
C VAL A 597 -43.02 65.55 -34.07
N VAL A 598 -43.05 64.85 -32.93
CA VAL A 598 -44.07 65.04 -31.90
C VAL A 598 -43.92 66.41 -31.25
N ALA A 599 -42.69 66.82 -30.93
CA ALA A 599 -42.40 68.13 -30.33
C ALA A 599 -42.82 69.29 -31.25
N GLU A 600 -42.59 69.18 -32.56
CA GLU A 600 -43.01 70.19 -33.54
C GLU A 600 -44.54 70.22 -33.73
N ALA A 601 -45.19 69.06 -33.74
CA ALA A 601 -46.65 68.98 -33.78
C ALA A 601 -47.27 69.59 -32.50
N ASP A 602 -46.67 69.36 -31.33
CA ASP A 602 -47.10 69.94 -30.06
C ASP A 602 -46.87 71.46 -30.02
N ALA A 603 -45.74 71.95 -30.53
CA ALA A 603 -45.49 73.38 -30.67
C ALA A 603 -46.53 74.05 -31.60
N ALA A 604 -46.94 73.38 -32.67
CA ALA A 604 -48.02 73.84 -33.53
C ALA A 604 -49.38 73.86 -32.80
N LEU A 605 -49.68 72.83 -32.00
CA LEU A 605 -50.89 72.74 -31.18
C LEU A 605 -50.94 73.88 -30.16
N TYR A 606 -49.80 74.19 -29.52
CA TYR A 606 -49.67 75.33 -28.62
C TYR A 606 -50.02 76.65 -29.31
N ARG A 607 -49.50 76.88 -30.53
CA ARG A 607 -49.86 78.07 -31.31
C ARG A 607 -51.35 78.11 -31.65
N ALA A 608 -51.96 76.97 -32.00
CA ALA A 608 -53.41 76.87 -32.24
C ALA A 608 -54.22 77.26 -31.00
N LYS A 609 -53.82 76.80 -29.81
CA LYS A 609 -54.47 77.18 -28.54
C LYS A 609 -54.36 78.68 -28.23
N HIS A 610 -53.23 79.30 -28.56
CA HIS A 610 -52.99 80.72 -28.29
C HIS A 610 -53.63 81.69 -29.28
N ALA A 611 -53.84 81.27 -30.52
CA ALA A 611 -54.45 82.11 -31.56
C ALA A 611 -55.98 82.00 -31.62
N GLY A 612 -56.64 81.58 -30.53
CA GLY A 612 -58.10 81.57 -30.42
C GLY A 612 -58.77 80.19 -30.32
N ARG A 613 -58.00 79.09 -30.29
CA ARG A 613 -58.51 77.69 -30.22
C ARG A 613 -59.37 77.30 -31.42
N ASN A 614 -59.92 76.07 -31.41
CA ASN A 614 -60.78 75.53 -32.47
C ASN A 614 -60.20 75.76 -33.87
N GLN A 615 -58.91 75.41 -34.06
CA GLN A 615 -58.21 75.59 -35.32
C GLN A 615 -57.08 74.58 -35.50
N VAL A 616 -56.63 74.45 -36.74
CA VAL A 616 -55.47 73.64 -37.10
C VAL A 616 -54.29 74.57 -37.36
N MET A 617 -53.14 74.28 -36.76
CA MET A 617 -51.87 74.89 -37.13
C MET A 617 -50.85 73.86 -37.58
N SER A 618 -49.93 74.29 -38.44
CA SER A 618 -48.79 73.47 -38.82
C SER A 618 -47.47 74.02 -38.29
N ALA A 619 -46.52 73.11 -38.04
CA ALA A 619 -45.10 73.42 -37.92
C ALA A 619 -44.49 73.94 -39.24
N ASP A 620 -45.05 73.58 -40.39
CA ASP A 620 -44.48 73.82 -41.72
C ASP A 620 -44.88 75.19 -42.33
N ALA A 621 -45.60 76.04 -41.57
CA ALA A 621 -46.03 77.36 -42.04
C ALA A 621 -44.91 78.42 -41.85
N PRO A 622 -44.61 79.26 -42.86
CA PRO A 622 -43.58 80.30 -42.73
C PRO A 622 -43.96 81.36 -41.69
N ALA A 623 -43.01 81.75 -40.84
CA ALA A 623 -43.19 82.78 -39.82
C ALA A 623 -43.63 84.13 -40.44
N PRO A 624 -44.53 84.90 -39.80
CA PRO A 624 -44.94 86.20 -40.31
C PRO A 624 -43.77 87.19 -40.27
N ILE A 625 -43.50 87.86 -41.40
CA ILE A 625 -42.51 88.92 -41.52
C ILE A 625 -43.00 90.13 -40.70
N ALA A 626 -42.24 90.53 -39.68
CA ALA A 626 -42.42 91.81 -39.01
C ALA A 626 -41.79 92.93 -39.87
N VAL A 627 -42.63 93.92 -40.21
CA VAL A 627 -42.43 95.20 -40.96
C VAL A 627 -41.08 95.42 -41.64
#